data_AF-A0A3Q3F0D5-F1
#
_entry.id   AF-A0A3Q3F0D5-F1
#
_cell.length_a   1.000
_cell.length_b   1.000
_cell.length_c   1.000
_cell.angle_alpha   90.00
_cell.angle_beta   90.00
_cell.angle_gamma   90.00
#
_symmetry.space_group_name_H-M   'P 1'
#
loop_
_entity.id
_entity.type
_entity.pdbx_description
1 polymer ?
#
loop_
_entity_poly.entity_id
_entity_poly.type
_entity_poly.pdbx_seq_one_letter_code
_entity_poly.pdbx_strand_id
1 'polypeptide(L)'
;MSSLSSSSSSSYLSTHRNHGANLSSSSSSSSSALCLTPPLPPAVELPAVLTETRLTLDVYRGGAAALPLIWGSIPGKVRGVQYLRLGSEEKTGLDGALDVVSHLTELRSLAIRGDPLPGLLTTLPSSFSSLCHLVHLDLSFNQLSSLPSCLLSLPALSSLLLCHNHLTALPPDAGQLSSLTYLSLFGNELVSLPPSVGKLKALQTLDISHNLLQHLPDEIGSLEELVKLELSHNKLKQLPESMGKEAKESGCTSARL
;
A
#
# COMPACT_ATOMS: atom_id res chain seq x y z
N MET A 1 62.47 -18.36 9.94
CA MET A 1 62.89 -19.78 9.95
C MET A 1 62.16 -20.47 11.08
N SER A 2 61.44 -21.55 10.75
CA SER A 2 61.03 -22.67 11.62
C SER A 2 59.96 -22.37 12.70
N SER A 3 58.68 -22.75 12.63
CA SER A 3 57.97 -24.04 12.40
C SER A 3 57.65 -24.84 13.68
N LEU A 4 56.47 -25.49 13.65
CA LEU A 4 55.91 -26.58 14.49
C LEU A 4 54.88 -26.10 15.55
N SER A 5 53.55 -26.30 15.47
CA SER A 5 52.71 -27.52 15.37
C SER A 5 53.07 -28.57 16.44
N SER A 6 52.17 -29.21 17.21
CA SER A 6 50.90 -29.85 16.83
C SER A 6 50.17 -30.40 18.08
N SER A 7 48.83 -30.51 18.00
CA SER A 7 47.99 -31.69 18.39
C SER A 7 47.86 -32.13 19.86
N SER A 8 46.81 -32.80 20.36
CA SER A 8 45.39 -33.05 20.03
C SER A 8 44.83 -33.94 21.16
N SER A 9 43.48 -33.98 21.27
CA SER A 9 42.64 -35.15 21.66
C SER A 9 42.06 -35.24 23.09
N SER A 10 40.71 -35.13 23.13
CA SER A 10 39.72 -36.13 23.61
C SER A 10 39.85 -36.68 25.06
N SER A 11 38.81 -36.84 25.91
CA SER A 11 37.36 -36.94 25.69
C SER A 11 36.59 -37.31 26.99
N TYR A 12 35.26 -37.09 26.97
CA TYR A 12 34.16 -37.93 27.52
C TYR A 12 33.74 -37.94 29.03
N LEU A 13 32.39 -37.94 29.16
CA LEU A 13 31.46 -38.34 30.24
C LEU A 13 31.26 -37.43 31.47
N SER A 14 30.12 -36.75 31.62
CA SER A 14 28.77 -37.22 32.04
C SER A 14 28.56 -37.17 33.57
N THR A 15 27.67 -36.29 34.05
CA THR A 15 26.87 -36.55 35.27
C THR A 15 25.51 -35.85 35.22
N HIS A 16 24.48 -36.68 35.36
CA HIS A 16 23.09 -36.34 35.69
C HIS A 16 22.97 -35.56 37.00
N ARG A 17 21.97 -34.69 37.12
CA ARG A 17 21.02 -34.72 38.25
C ARG A 17 19.72 -33.98 37.99
N ASN A 18 18.64 -34.72 38.18
CA ASN A 18 17.23 -34.35 38.22
C ASN A 18 16.84 -33.78 39.61
N HIS A 19 15.69 -33.08 39.62
CA HIS A 19 14.77 -32.72 40.72
C HIS A 19 14.64 -31.20 40.95
N GLY A 20 13.45 -30.60 41.02
CA GLY A 20 12.12 -31.18 41.21
C GLY A 20 11.00 -30.28 40.66
N ALA A 21 9.94 -30.94 40.24
CA ALA A 21 8.66 -30.34 39.92
C ALA A 21 7.94 -29.93 41.20
N ASN A 22 7.33 -28.74 41.21
CA ASN A 22 6.30 -28.41 42.17
C ASN A 22 5.11 -27.82 41.41
N LEU A 23 4.03 -28.60 41.38
CA LEU A 23 2.71 -28.20 40.91
C LEU A 23 1.98 -27.54 42.09
N SER A 24 1.54 -26.30 41.91
CA SER A 24 0.47 -25.72 42.73
C SER A 24 -0.41 -24.89 41.83
N SER A 25 -1.65 -25.37 41.70
CA SER A 25 -2.76 -24.76 41.01
C SER A 25 -3.17 -23.42 41.63
N SER A 26 -3.33 -22.40 40.81
CA SER A 26 -4.26 -21.31 41.08
C SER A 26 -4.90 -20.86 39.77
N SER A 27 -6.16 -21.23 39.66
CA SER A 27 -7.14 -20.81 38.67
C SER A 27 -7.43 -19.32 38.81
N SER A 28 -7.21 -18.56 37.74
CA SER A 28 -7.82 -17.25 37.55
C SER A 28 -7.96 -16.96 36.06
N SER A 29 -9.22 -17.02 35.60
CA SER A 29 -9.80 -16.30 34.46
C SER A 29 -8.92 -16.09 33.24
N SER A 30 -8.97 -17.05 32.31
CA SER A 30 -8.38 -16.96 30.97
C SER A 30 -9.09 -15.92 30.10
N SER A 31 -8.78 -14.64 30.30
CA SER A 31 -8.62 -13.75 29.15
C SER A 31 -7.30 -14.14 28.52
N SER A 32 -7.35 -14.99 27.49
CA SER A 32 -6.17 -15.44 26.74
C SER A 32 -5.54 -14.24 26.02
N ALA A 33 -4.77 -13.44 26.75
CA ALA A 33 -3.88 -12.45 26.18
C ALA A 33 -2.88 -13.23 25.32
N LEU A 34 -3.01 -13.07 24.00
CA LEU A 34 -2.07 -13.63 23.04
C LEU A 34 -0.69 -13.06 23.38
N CYS A 35 0.14 -13.85 24.04
CA CYS A 35 1.49 -13.46 24.42
C CYS A 35 2.37 -13.56 23.17
N LEU A 36 2.52 -12.45 22.45
CA LEU A 36 3.39 -12.34 21.29
C LEU A 36 4.85 -12.24 21.76
N THR A 37 5.73 -13.02 21.15
CA THR A 37 7.19 -12.94 21.39
C THR A 37 7.92 -12.74 20.06
N PRO A 38 8.64 -11.61 19.86
CA PRO A 38 8.76 -10.47 20.78
C PRO A 38 7.43 -9.74 20.98
N PRO A 39 7.24 -9.03 22.11
CA PRO A 39 6.04 -8.26 22.35
C PRO A 39 5.87 -7.23 21.23
N LEU A 40 4.62 -6.99 20.85
CA LEU A 40 4.28 -5.83 20.03
C LEU A 40 4.91 -4.58 20.64
N PRO A 41 5.28 -3.56 19.83
CA PRO A 41 5.64 -2.27 20.37
C PRO A 41 4.57 -1.87 21.40
N PRO A 42 4.93 -1.34 22.57
CA PRO A 42 4.02 -1.14 23.71
C PRO A 42 2.79 -0.27 23.40
N ALA A 43 2.71 0.30 22.20
CA ALA A 43 1.58 1.06 21.69
C ALA A 43 0.48 0.21 21.01
N VAL A 44 0.75 -1.00 20.50
CA VAL A 44 -0.20 -1.75 19.65
C VAL A 44 -1.07 -2.70 20.47
N GLU A 45 -2.30 -2.31 20.78
CA GLU A 45 -3.29 -3.17 21.45
C GLU A 45 -4.09 -3.99 20.43
N LEU A 46 -3.79 -5.29 20.28
CA LEU A 46 -4.44 -6.20 19.31
C LEU A 46 -5.98 -6.03 19.14
N PRO A 47 -6.79 -5.90 20.20
CA PRO A 47 -8.25 -5.72 20.06
C PRO A 47 -8.65 -4.36 19.49
N ALA A 48 -7.82 -3.33 19.67
CA ALA A 48 -8.04 -2.00 19.11
C ALA A 48 -7.65 -1.94 17.63
N VAL A 49 -6.72 -2.80 17.21
CA VAL A 49 -6.10 -2.73 15.88
C VAL A 49 -6.68 -3.75 14.91
N LEU A 50 -7.10 -4.91 15.41
CA LEU A 50 -7.64 -6.03 14.64
C LEU A 50 -9.11 -6.27 15.02
N THR A 51 -9.99 -5.98 14.07
CA THR A 51 -11.40 -6.43 14.08
C THR A 51 -11.55 -7.62 13.13
N GLU A 52 -12.76 -8.17 12.99
CA GLU A 52 -13.00 -9.39 12.21
C GLU A 52 -12.46 -9.36 10.77
N THR A 53 -12.41 -8.18 10.12
CA THR A 53 -11.92 -8.03 8.73
C THR A 53 -10.99 -6.84 8.51
N ARG A 54 -10.69 -6.05 9.55
CA ARG A 54 -9.86 -4.83 9.42
C ARG A 54 -8.68 -4.84 10.39
N LEU A 55 -7.51 -4.48 9.87
CA LEU A 55 -6.26 -4.28 10.60
C LEU A 55 -5.74 -2.85 10.34
N THR A 56 -5.56 -2.03 11.37
CA THR A 56 -5.21 -0.59 11.23
C THR A 56 -3.93 -0.23 11.97
N LEU A 57 -2.78 -0.33 11.33
CA LEU A 57 -1.46 -0.15 11.96
C LEU A 57 -0.84 1.24 11.71
N ASP A 58 -1.50 2.14 11.00
CA ASP A 58 -1.00 3.48 10.68
C ASP A 58 -0.94 4.44 11.88
N VAL A 59 -1.72 4.18 12.94
CA VAL A 59 -1.78 5.03 14.15
C VAL A 59 -0.56 4.88 15.06
N TYR A 60 0.22 3.81 14.89
CA TYR A 60 1.30 3.45 15.82
C TYR A 60 2.68 3.64 15.20
N ARG A 61 3.61 4.19 16.00
CA ARG A 61 5.04 4.20 15.65
C ARG A 61 5.52 2.77 15.43
N GLY A 62 6.04 2.49 14.24
CA GLY A 62 6.49 1.14 13.86
C GLY A 62 5.37 0.15 13.55
N GLY A 63 4.14 0.61 13.27
CA GLY A 63 3.01 -0.27 12.99
C GLY A 63 3.22 -1.20 11.79
N ALA A 64 3.89 -0.74 10.73
CA ALA A 64 4.28 -1.63 9.63
C ALA A 64 5.20 -2.78 10.10
N ALA A 65 6.19 -2.49 10.97
CA ALA A 65 7.08 -3.50 11.53
C ALA A 65 6.34 -4.53 12.42
N ALA A 66 5.17 -4.18 12.94
CA ALA A 66 4.32 -5.11 13.68
C ALA A 66 3.62 -6.13 12.76
N LEU A 67 3.35 -5.80 11.49
CA LEU A 67 2.63 -6.70 10.59
C LEU A 67 3.33 -8.07 10.43
N PRO A 68 4.66 -8.15 10.17
CA PRO A 68 5.38 -9.43 10.15
C PRO A 68 5.29 -10.21 11.45
N LEU A 69 5.33 -9.53 12.60
CA LEU A 69 5.24 -10.19 13.92
C LEU A 69 3.85 -10.77 14.16
N ILE A 70 2.80 -10.03 13.81
CA ILE A 70 1.40 -10.47 13.90
C ILE A 70 1.17 -11.64 12.94
N TRP A 71 1.70 -11.57 11.71
CA TRP A 71 1.62 -12.64 10.72
C TRP A 71 2.28 -13.93 11.21
N GLY A 72 3.47 -13.85 11.81
CA GLY A 72 4.17 -15.02 12.36
C GLY A 72 3.41 -15.67 13.53
N SER A 73 2.60 -14.91 14.25
CA SER A 73 1.94 -15.38 15.48
C SER A 73 0.50 -15.85 15.26
N ILE A 74 -0.27 -15.15 14.43
CA ILE A 74 -1.69 -15.44 14.17
C ILE A 74 -2.06 -15.37 12.67
N PRO A 75 -1.35 -16.12 11.79
CA PRO A 75 -1.54 -16.01 10.35
C PRO A 75 -2.98 -16.31 9.90
N GLY A 76 -3.65 -17.25 10.57
CA GLY A 76 -5.03 -17.62 10.25
C GLY A 76 -6.04 -16.47 10.42
N LYS A 77 -5.81 -15.55 11.36
CA LYS A 77 -6.67 -14.37 11.55
C LYS A 77 -6.33 -13.25 10.57
N VAL A 78 -5.03 -13.04 10.29
CA VAL A 78 -4.58 -11.97 9.40
C VAL A 78 -4.91 -12.27 7.94
N ARG A 79 -4.89 -13.55 7.53
CA ARG A 79 -5.16 -13.96 6.14
C ARG A 79 -6.56 -13.57 5.65
N GLY A 80 -7.54 -13.48 6.56
CA GLY A 80 -8.91 -13.06 6.25
C GLY A 80 -9.13 -11.55 6.28
N VAL A 81 -8.10 -10.74 6.52
CA VAL A 81 -8.20 -9.29 6.56
C VAL A 81 -8.52 -8.76 5.17
N GLN A 82 -9.57 -7.95 5.08
CA GLN A 82 -10.01 -7.30 3.86
C GLN A 82 -9.60 -5.82 3.82
N TYR A 83 -9.38 -5.20 4.98
CA TYR A 83 -9.02 -3.79 5.10
C TYR A 83 -7.72 -3.65 5.90
N LEU A 84 -6.68 -3.14 5.26
CA LEU A 84 -5.39 -2.93 5.90
C LEU A 84 -4.96 -1.48 5.77
N ARG A 85 -4.58 -0.86 6.89
CA ARG A 85 -3.86 0.42 6.90
C ARG A 85 -2.49 0.23 7.51
N LEU A 86 -1.47 0.77 6.85
CA LEU A 86 -0.09 0.72 7.27
C LEU A 86 0.50 2.12 7.30
N GLY A 87 1.34 2.34 8.30
CA GLY A 87 2.20 3.49 8.45
C GLY A 87 3.52 3.05 9.08
N SER A 88 4.61 3.70 8.71
CA SER A 88 5.92 3.42 9.30
C SER A 88 6.78 4.67 9.38
N GLU A 89 7.61 4.75 10.43
CA GLU A 89 8.71 5.71 10.55
C GLU A 89 10.04 5.11 10.05
N GLU A 90 10.08 3.79 9.84
CA GLU A 90 11.26 3.05 9.41
C GLU A 90 11.03 2.31 8.11
N LYS A 91 11.98 2.44 7.17
CA LYS A 91 11.86 1.86 5.83
C LYS A 91 11.91 0.33 5.88
N THR A 92 12.80 -0.22 6.70
CA THR A 92 12.94 -1.67 6.91
C THR A 92 11.66 -2.31 7.43
N GLY A 93 10.97 -1.64 8.36
CA GLY A 93 9.68 -2.09 8.88
C GLY A 93 8.58 -2.08 7.82
N LEU A 94 8.57 -1.07 6.94
CA LEU A 94 7.66 -1.02 5.81
C LEU A 94 7.96 -2.12 4.79
N ASP A 95 9.23 -2.31 4.41
CA ASP A 95 9.64 -3.33 3.45
C ASP A 95 9.22 -4.73 3.92
N GLY A 96 9.47 -5.07 5.19
CA GLY A 96 9.00 -6.33 5.77
C GLY A 96 7.47 -6.46 5.78
N ALA A 97 6.73 -5.36 5.97
CA ALA A 97 5.28 -5.36 5.87
C ALA A 97 4.80 -5.63 4.44
N LEU A 98 5.43 -5.02 3.43
CA LEU A 98 5.10 -5.21 2.02
C LEU A 98 5.26 -6.68 1.59
N ASP A 99 6.28 -7.36 2.12
CA ASP A 99 6.45 -8.82 1.90
C ASP A 99 5.25 -9.60 2.42
N VAL A 100 4.74 -9.26 3.61
CA VAL A 100 3.55 -9.90 4.19
C VAL A 100 2.29 -9.55 3.42
N VAL A 101 2.13 -8.29 3.00
CA VAL A 101 0.94 -7.82 2.26
C VAL A 101 0.68 -8.69 1.02
N SER A 102 1.73 -9.13 0.32
CA SER A 102 1.59 -10.01 -0.84
C SER A 102 0.92 -11.36 -0.57
N HIS A 103 0.83 -11.78 0.69
CA HIS A 103 0.16 -13.02 1.13
C HIS A 103 -1.30 -12.81 1.52
N LEU A 104 -1.77 -11.56 1.62
CA LEU A 104 -3.12 -11.19 2.06
C LEU A 104 -4.08 -11.10 0.87
N THR A 105 -4.32 -12.24 0.21
CA THR A 105 -5.06 -12.30 -1.06
C THR A 105 -6.54 -11.86 -0.96
N GLU A 106 -7.12 -11.84 0.23
CA GLU A 106 -8.49 -11.38 0.49
C GLU A 106 -8.61 -9.86 0.65
N LEU A 107 -7.49 -9.12 0.55
CA LEU A 107 -7.52 -7.66 0.69
C LEU A 107 -8.39 -7.01 -0.38
N ARG A 108 -9.32 -6.18 0.09
CA ARG A 108 -10.18 -5.31 -0.72
C ARG A 108 -9.76 -3.86 -0.64
N SER A 109 -9.16 -3.46 0.47
CA SER A 109 -8.69 -2.10 0.69
C SER A 109 -7.35 -2.09 1.39
N LEU A 110 -6.39 -1.39 0.80
CA LEU A 110 -5.07 -1.17 1.34
C LEU A 110 -4.76 0.32 1.35
N ALA A 111 -4.36 0.84 2.51
CA ALA A 111 -3.77 2.17 2.62
C ALA A 111 -2.37 2.07 3.20
N ILE A 112 -1.40 2.68 2.52
CA ILE A 112 -0.04 2.86 3.01
C ILE A 112 0.20 4.37 2.96
N ARG A 113 -0.03 5.07 4.06
CA ARG A 113 0.06 6.53 4.10
C ARG A 113 1.36 6.97 4.75
N GLY A 114 1.96 8.03 4.21
CA GLY A 114 2.96 8.79 4.93
C GLY A 114 2.32 9.63 6.01
N ASP A 115 1.50 10.62 5.69
CA ASP A 115 1.03 11.62 6.66
C ASP A 115 0.32 11.02 7.90
N PRO A 116 0.76 11.31 9.15
CA PRO A 116 1.79 12.28 9.58
C PRO A 116 3.25 11.75 9.65
N LEU A 117 3.47 10.50 9.28
CA LEU A 117 4.76 9.82 9.18
C LEU A 117 5.52 10.24 7.90
N PRO A 118 6.85 9.99 7.80
CA PRO A 118 7.69 10.55 6.73
C PRO A 118 7.45 10.01 5.30
N GLY A 119 6.46 9.11 5.09
CA GLY A 119 6.12 8.61 3.75
C GLY A 119 7.27 7.89 3.06
N LEU A 120 7.54 6.64 3.43
CA LEU A 120 8.78 5.96 3.06
C LEU A 120 8.70 5.12 1.77
N LEU A 121 7.51 5.01 1.19
CA LEU A 121 7.28 4.15 0.05
C LEU A 121 7.83 4.79 -1.23
N THR A 122 8.88 4.16 -1.78
CA THR A 122 9.50 4.59 -3.06
C THR A 122 9.09 3.72 -4.25
N THR A 123 8.70 2.47 -4.00
CA THR A 123 8.23 1.52 -5.01
C THR A 123 7.40 0.42 -4.34
N LEU A 124 6.64 -0.34 -5.13
CA LEU A 124 5.96 -1.56 -4.68
C LEU A 124 6.63 -2.81 -5.27
N PRO A 125 6.70 -3.92 -4.51
CA PRO A 125 7.22 -5.18 -5.04
C PRO A 125 6.27 -5.77 -6.09
N SER A 126 6.81 -6.53 -7.04
CA SER A 126 6.05 -7.17 -8.11
C SER A 126 4.99 -8.17 -7.58
N SER A 127 5.22 -8.72 -6.40
CA SER A 127 4.31 -9.61 -5.68
C SER A 127 2.96 -8.98 -5.35
N PHE A 128 2.81 -7.64 -5.42
CA PHE A 128 1.51 -6.97 -5.23
C PHE A 128 0.46 -7.35 -6.28
N SER A 129 0.88 -7.89 -7.42
CA SER A 129 -0.01 -8.43 -8.44
C SER A 129 -0.86 -9.62 -7.94
N SER A 130 -0.53 -10.24 -6.81
CA SER A 130 -1.32 -11.31 -6.19
C SER A 130 -2.65 -10.84 -5.58
N LEU A 131 -2.81 -9.54 -5.35
CA LEU A 131 -3.96 -8.93 -4.68
C LEU A 131 -5.17 -8.77 -5.61
N CYS A 132 -5.64 -9.87 -6.20
CA CYS A 132 -6.68 -9.86 -7.24
C CYS A 132 -8.04 -9.30 -6.79
N HIS A 133 -8.30 -9.25 -5.49
CA HIS A 133 -9.53 -8.72 -4.89
C HIS A 133 -9.43 -7.25 -4.46
N LEU A 134 -8.28 -6.60 -4.67
CA LEU A 134 -8.05 -5.23 -4.22
C LEU A 134 -8.89 -4.24 -5.05
N VAL A 135 -9.76 -3.50 -4.36
CA VAL A 135 -10.68 -2.52 -4.95
C VAL A 135 -10.21 -1.09 -4.68
N HIS A 136 -9.68 -0.84 -3.48
CA HIS A 136 -9.25 0.48 -3.05
C HIS A 136 -7.79 0.46 -2.64
N LEU A 137 -6.98 1.29 -3.29
CA LEU A 137 -5.58 1.46 -2.97
C LEU A 137 -5.26 2.93 -2.71
N ASP A 138 -4.70 3.21 -1.54
CA ASP A 138 -4.24 4.53 -1.15
C ASP A 138 -2.76 4.50 -0.80
N LEU A 139 -1.94 5.15 -1.62
CA LEU A 139 -0.50 5.33 -1.40
C LEU A 139 -0.16 6.82 -1.27
N SER A 140 -1.10 7.63 -0.81
CA SER A 140 -0.91 9.08 -0.69
C SER A 140 0.18 9.43 0.34
N PHE A 141 0.81 10.59 0.13
CA PHE A 141 1.89 11.13 0.97
C PHE A 141 3.10 10.20 1.05
N ASN A 142 3.56 9.69 -0.08
CA ASN A 142 4.76 8.85 -0.15
C ASN A 142 5.78 9.47 -1.12
N GLN A 143 6.83 8.70 -1.44
CA GLN A 143 7.93 9.13 -2.29
C GLN A 143 7.94 8.37 -3.63
N LEU A 144 6.77 7.98 -4.14
CA LEU A 144 6.67 7.28 -5.42
C LEU A 144 7.05 8.21 -6.57
N SER A 145 8.06 7.82 -7.35
CA SER A 145 8.51 8.55 -8.55
C SER A 145 7.86 8.06 -9.84
N SER A 146 7.34 6.82 -9.83
CA SER A 146 6.60 6.21 -10.93
C SER A 146 5.55 5.24 -10.40
N LEU A 147 4.53 4.98 -11.22
CA LEU A 147 3.49 3.99 -10.91
C LEU A 147 4.02 2.59 -11.30
N PRO A 148 4.14 1.65 -10.35
CA PRO A 148 4.70 0.33 -10.62
C PRO A 148 3.75 -0.52 -11.47
N SER A 149 4.31 -1.25 -12.45
CA SER A 149 3.55 -2.02 -13.43
C SER A 149 2.68 -3.13 -12.82
N CYS A 150 3.01 -3.61 -11.61
CA CYS A 150 2.21 -4.60 -10.89
C CYS A 150 0.80 -4.09 -10.53
N LEU A 151 0.61 -2.76 -10.40
CA LEU A 151 -0.72 -2.19 -10.16
C LEU A 151 -1.60 -2.25 -11.41
N LEU A 152 -1.00 -2.17 -12.60
CA LEU A 152 -1.72 -2.20 -13.87
C LEU A 152 -2.39 -3.55 -14.15
N SER A 153 -1.94 -4.62 -13.49
CA SER A 153 -2.52 -5.96 -13.62
C SER A 153 -3.60 -6.28 -12.58
N LEU A 154 -4.02 -5.33 -11.74
CA LEU A 154 -5.06 -5.55 -10.73
C LEU A 154 -6.47 -5.44 -11.35
N PRO A 155 -7.22 -6.54 -11.48
CA PRO A 155 -8.45 -6.55 -12.28
C PRO A 155 -9.62 -5.81 -11.61
N ALA A 156 -9.64 -5.76 -10.28
CA ALA A 156 -10.74 -5.21 -9.49
C ALA A 156 -10.49 -3.78 -8.98
N LEU A 157 -9.32 -3.18 -9.29
CA LEU A 157 -8.95 -1.89 -8.73
C LEU A 157 -9.86 -0.79 -9.27
N SER A 158 -10.66 -0.22 -8.38
CA SER A 158 -11.66 0.80 -8.72
C SER A 158 -11.28 2.19 -8.23
N SER A 159 -10.56 2.29 -7.12
CA SER A 159 -10.13 3.57 -6.54
C SER A 159 -8.63 3.55 -6.30
N LEU A 160 -7.92 4.51 -6.88
CA LEU A 160 -6.48 4.70 -6.71
C LEU A 160 -6.17 6.13 -6.26
N LEU A 161 -5.61 6.26 -5.06
CA LEU A 161 -5.17 7.52 -4.48
C LEU A 161 -3.64 7.55 -4.44
N LEU A 162 -3.05 8.52 -5.10
CA LEU A 162 -1.60 8.73 -5.22
C LEU A 162 -1.24 10.19 -4.88
N CYS A 163 -2.04 10.83 -4.02
CA CYS A 163 -1.88 12.24 -3.71
C CYS A 163 -0.52 12.52 -3.06
N HIS A 164 0.09 13.67 -3.32
CA HIS A 164 1.36 14.07 -2.69
C HIS A 164 2.46 13.00 -2.80
N ASN A 165 2.78 12.63 -4.03
CA ASN A 165 3.95 11.82 -4.38
C ASN A 165 4.86 12.62 -5.34
N HIS A 166 5.88 11.98 -5.91
CA HIS A 166 6.83 12.58 -6.85
C HIS A 166 6.63 12.04 -8.28
N LEU A 167 5.39 11.72 -8.66
CA LEU A 167 5.11 11.14 -9.98
C LEU A 167 5.35 12.20 -11.06
N THR A 168 6.26 11.93 -11.98
CA THR A 168 6.58 12.81 -13.12
C THR A 168 5.86 12.43 -14.41
N ALA A 169 5.47 11.15 -14.53
CA ALA A 169 4.65 10.63 -15.60
C ALA A 169 3.84 9.39 -15.13
N LEU A 170 2.73 9.12 -15.81
CA LEU A 170 2.06 7.82 -15.76
C LEU A 170 2.66 6.87 -16.81
N PRO A 171 2.67 5.55 -16.57
CA PRO A 171 3.15 4.57 -17.54
C PRO A 171 2.30 4.60 -18.81
N PRO A 172 2.87 4.28 -19.98
CA PRO A 172 2.15 4.28 -21.26
C PRO A 172 0.95 3.31 -21.26
N ASP A 173 0.95 2.32 -20.38
CA ASP A 173 -0.11 1.33 -20.22
C ASP A 173 -1.09 1.64 -19.08
N ALA A 174 -1.13 2.88 -18.56
CA ALA A 174 -2.05 3.27 -17.49
C ALA A 174 -3.53 2.93 -17.79
N GLY A 175 -3.91 2.92 -19.07
CA GLY A 175 -5.22 2.49 -19.56
C GLY A 175 -5.61 1.02 -19.29
N GLN A 176 -4.70 0.17 -18.77
CA GLN A 176 -5.01 -1.21 -18.36
C GLN A 176 -5.89 -1.28 -17.11
N LEU A 177 -5.95 -0.20 -16.31
CA LEU A 177 -6.80 -0.06 -15.13
C LEU A 177 -8.28 0.15 -15.50
N SER A 178 -8.85 -0.71 -16.34
CA SER A 178 -10.17 -0.55 -16.95
C SER A 178 -11.34 -0.48 -15.96
N SER A 179 -11.19 -1.03 -14.75
CA SER A 179 -12.18 -0.99 -13.66
C SER A 179 -12.13 0.30 -12.81
N LEU A 180 -11.18 1.20 -13.09
CA LEU A 180 -10.93 2.38 -12.28
C LEU A 180 -12.04 3.41 -12.46
N THR A 181 -12.70 3.77 -11.37
CA THR A 181 -13.77 4.78 -11.30
C THR A 181 -13.28 6.08 -10.65
N TYR A 182 -12.27 5.99 -9.79
CA TYR A 182 -11.69 7.14 -9.09
C TYR A 182 -10.17 7.11 -9.17
N LEU A 183 -9.57 8.17 -9.71
CA LEU A 183 -8.12 8.37 -9.74
C LEU A 183 -7.80 9.77 -9.21
N SER A 184 -6.99 9.83 -8.14
CA SER A 184 -6.41 11.10 -7.69
C SER A 184 -4.89 11.04 -7.74
N LEU A 185 -4.33 11.98 -8.50
CA LEU A 185 -2.91 12.28 -8.71
C LEU A 185 -2.60 13.69 -8.19
N PHE A 186 -3.44 14.21 -7.29
CA PHE A 186 -3.31 15.54 -6.70
C PHE A 186 -1.91 15.77 -6.11
N GLY A 187 -1.31 16.93 -6.37
CA GLY A 187 -0.05 17.31 -5.73
C GLY A 187 1.14 16.43 -6.14
N ASN A 188 1.27 16.13 -7.43
CA ASN A 188 2.42 15.42 -8.01
C ASN A 188 3.21 16.36 -8.95
N GLU A 189 4.14 15.81 -9.72
CA GLU A 189 5.04 16.53 -10.62
C GLU A 189 4.76 16.20 -12.10
N LEU A 190 3.53 15.79 -12.43
CA LEU A 190 3.18 15.32 -13.77
C LEU A 190 3.29 16.44 -14.80
N VAL A 191 4.05 16.19 -15.87
CA VAL A 191 4.24 17.16 -16.98
C VAL A 191 3.30 16.86 -18.16
N SER A 192 2.90 15.59 -18.32
CA SER A 192 1.94 15.13 -19.31
C SER A 192 1.17 13.90 -18.83
N LEU A 193 0.09 13.57 -19.53
CA LEU A 193 -0.62 12.29 -19.39
C LEU A 193 -0.42 11.46 -20.67
N PRO A 194 -0.31 10.12 -20.56
CA PRO A 194 -0.27 9.26 -21.73
C PRO A 194 -1.64 9.20 -22.42
N PRO A 195 -1.69 9.05 -23.75
CA PRO A 195 -2.93 8.83 -24.52
C PRO A 195 -3.80 7.68 -23.99
N SER A 196 -3.18 6.67 -23.36
CA SER A 196 -3.87 5.51 -22.80
C SER A 196 -4.83 5.85 -21.66
N VAL A 197 -4.73 7.03 -21.04
CA VAL A 197 -5.72 7.50 -20.05
C VAL A 197 -7.14 7.46 -20.65
N GLY A 198 -7.31 7.76 -21.94
CA GLY A 198 -8.62 7.69 -22.61
C GLY A 198 -9.23 6.29 -22.70
N LYS A 199 -8.49 5.23 -22.34
CA LYS A 199 -9.00 3.86 -22.25
C LYS A 199 -9.70 3.57 -20.91
N LEU A 200 -9.61 4.46 -19.92
CA LEU A 200 -10.25 4.31 -18.61
C LEU A 200 -11.75 4.64 -18.69
N LYS A 201 -12.51 3.84 -19.44
CA LYS A 201 -13.92 4.13 -19.78
C LYS A 201 -14.86 4.21 -18.58
N ALA A 202 -14.53 3.52 -17.48
CA ALA A 202 -15.30 3.56 -16.24
C ALA A 202 -14.95 4.75 -15.32
N LEU A 203 -13.98 5.59 -15.69
CA LEU A 203 -13.46 6.65 -14.82
C LEU A 203 -14.47 7.77 -14.66
N GLN A 204 -14.93 7.99 -13.43
CA GLN A 204 -15.93 8.99 -13.09
C GLN A 204 -15.31 10.26 -12.50
N THR A 205 -14.23 10.09 -11.73
CA THR A 205 -13.49 11.20 -11.13
C THR A 205 -12.01 11.08 -11.43
N LEU A 206 -11.47 12.14 -12.02
CA LEU A 206 -10.05 12.32 -12.25
C LEU A 206 -9.60 13.62 -11.63
N ASP A 207 -8.77 13.52 -10.60
CA ASP A 207 -8.14 14.68 -9.96
C ASP A 207 -6.65 14.68 -10.27
N ILE A 208 -6.22 15.66 -11.07
CA ILE A 208 -4.81 15.89 -11.41
C ILE A 208 -4.45 17.35 -11.10
N SER A 209 -5.15 17.95 -10.14
CA SER A 209 -4.84 19.30 -9.70
C SER A 209 -3.47 19.36 -8.99
N HIS A 210 -2.87 20.54 -8.96
CA HIS A 210 -1.52 20.76 -8.40
C HIS A 210 -0.46 19.86 -9.05
N ASN A 211 -0.34 19.96 -10.36
CA ASN A 211 0.69 19.28 -11.16
C ASN A 211 1.36 20.30 -12.10
N LEU A 212 2.17 19.83 -13.05
CA LEU A 212 2.93 20.65 -13.99
C LEU A 212 2.46 20.48 -15.44
N LEU A 213 1.21 20.02 -15.65
CA LEU A 213 0.68 19.69 -16.97
C LEU A 213 0.65 20.93 -17.87
N GLN A 214 1.26 20.83 -19.05
CA GLN A 214 1.25 21.90 -20.06
C GLN A 214 0.14 21.70 -21.11
N HIS A 215 -0.23 20.45 -21.35
CA HIS A 215 -1.26 20.01 -22.29
C HIS A 215 -1.89 18.71 -21.78
N LEU A 216 -3.12 18.46 -22.20
CA LEU A 216 -3.79 17.16 -22.04
C LEU A 216 -3.78 16.42 -23.38
N PRO A 217 -3.72 15.09 -23.39
CA PRO A 217 -3.94 14.28 -24.59
C PRO A 217 -5.38 14.45 -25.08
N ASP A 218 -5.60 14.40 -26.40
CA ASP A 218 -6.94 14.51 -26.98
C ASP A 218 -7.85 13.35 -26.53
N GLU A 219 -7.26 12.19 -26.23
CA GLU A 219 -7.94 11.01 -25.72
C GLU A 219 -8.61 11.22 -24.35
N ILE A 220 -8.35 12.34 -23.66
CA ILE A 220 -9.07 12.67 -22.42
C ILE A 220 -10.58 12.81 -22.66
N GLY A 221 -10.98 13.30 -23.83
CA GLY A 221 -12.38 13.35 -24.27
C GLY A 221 -12.86 12.02 -24.84
N SER A 222 -12.29 10.89 -24.39
CA SER A 222 -12.83 9.55 -24.60
C SER A 222 -13.28 8.91 -23.28
N LEU A 223 -13.22 9.66 -22.16
CA LEU A 223 -13.65 9.20 -20.85
C LEU A 223 -15.17 9.35 -20.71
N GLU A 224 -15.90 8.36 -21.22
CA GLU A 224 -17.36 8.37 -21.38
C GLU A 224 -18.14 8.60 -20.08
N GLU A 225 -17.65 8.04 -18.96
CA GLU A 225 -18.31 8.13 -17.65
C GLU A 225 -17.79 9.30 -16.78
N LEU A 226 -16.95 10.18 -17.32
CA LEU A 226 -16.28 11.22 -16.53
C LEU A 226 -17.25 12.33 -16.10
N VAL A 227 -17.51 12.37 -14.80
CA VAL A 227 -18.36 13.38 -14.15
C VAL A 227 -17.53 14.54 -13.63
N LYS A 228 -16.34 14.26 -13.10
CA LYS A 228 -15.52 15.26 -12.41
C LYS A 228 -14.08 15.24 -12.88
N LEU A 229 -13.61 16.38 -13.36
CA LEU A 229 -12.23 16.59 -13.79
C LEU A 229 -11.63 17.81 -13.10
N GLU A 230 -10.70 17.59 -12.18
CA GLU A 230 -9.98 18.66 -11.45
C GLU A 230 -8.60 18.84 -12.08
N LEU A 231 -8.37 20.03 -12.66
CA LEU A 231 -7.14 20.40 -13.36
C LEU A 231 -6.49 21.65 -12.76
N SER A 232 -7.07 22.18 -11.68
CA SER A 232 -6.59 23.41 -11.05
C SER A 232 -5.12 23.35 -10.67
N HIS A 233 -4.47 24.51 -10.66
CA HIS A 233 -3.04 24.62 -10.34
C HIS A 233 -2.13 23.75 -11.24
N ASN A 234 -2.39 23.79 -12.55
CA ASN A 234 -1.49 23.28 -13.59
C ASN A 234 -0.95 24.42 -14.47
N LYS A 235 -0.21 24.08 -15.53
CA LYS A 235 0.33 25.03 -16.53
C LYS A 235 -0.41 24.96 -17.87
N LEU A 236 -1.68 24.52 -17.85
CA LEU A 236 -2.51 24.34 -19.04
C LEU A 236 -2.81 25.70 -19.69
N LYS A 237 -2.54 25.80 -20.98
CA LYS A 237 -2.91 26.99 -21.78
C LYS A 237 -4.26 26.85 -22.46
N GLN A 238 -4.63 25.62 -22.79
CA GLN A 238 -5.86 25.28 -23.49
C GLN A 238 -6.28 23.86 -23.11
N LEU A 239 -7.58 23.61 -23.18
CA LEU A 239 -8.15 22.26 -23.14
C LEU A 239 -8.18 21.68 -24.56
N PRO A 240 -8.04 20.35 -24.73
CA PRO A 240 -8.14 19.70 -26.03
C PRO A 240 -9.55 19.83 -26.61
N GLU A 241 -9.67 19.85 -27.93
CA GLU A 241 -10.95 20.08 -28.63
C GLU A 241 -12.00 19.00 -28.33
N SER A 242 -11.55 17.78 -28.03
CA SER A 242 -12.41 16.64 -27.66
C SER A 242 -13.30 16.94 -26.45
N MET A 243 -12.78 17.67 -25.46
CA MET A 243 -13.53 18.11 -24.27
C MET A 243 -14.63 19.14 -24.60
N GLY A 244 -14.44 19.94 -25.65
CA GLY A 244 -15.40 20.98 -26.08
C GLY A 244 -16.63 20.42 -26.80
N LYS A 245 -16.58 19.18 -27.28
CA LYS A 245 -17.70 18.49 -27.93
C LYS A 245 -18.58 17.74 -26.92
N GLU A 246 -17.98 17.02 -25.97
CA GLU A 246 -18.72 16.19 -25.01
C GLU A 246 -19.44 17.00 -23.91
N ALA A 247 -18.92 18.16 -23.49
CA ALA A 247 -19.60 19.03 -22.52
C ALA A 247 -20.99 19.52 -22.98
N LYS A 248 -21.30 19.42 -24.28
CA LYS A 248 -22.61 19.75 -24.85
C LYS A 248 -23.57 18.55 -24.91
N GLU A 249 -23.07 17.32 -24.87
CA GLU A 249 -23.89 16.11 -25.05
C GLU A 249 -24.13 15.34 -23.75
N SER A 250 -23.23 15.40 -22.76
CA SER A 250 -23.34 14.63 -21.51
C SER A 250 -23.76 15.43 -20.27
N GLY A 251 -23.89 16.77 -20.35
CA GLY A 251 -24.51 17.62 -19.33
C GLY A 251 -23.90 17.61 -17.92
N CYS A 252 -22.84 16.84 -17.64
CA CYS A 252 -22.38 16.55 -16.27
C CYS A 252 -20.88 16.74 -16.02
N THR A 253 -20.03 16.93 -17.03
CA THR A 253 -18.59 17.05 -16.80
C THR A 253 -18.22 18.46 -16.31
N SER A 254 -18.03 18.61 -15.00
CA SER A 254 -17.51 19.84 -14.41
C SER A 254 -15.97 19.82 -14.45
N ALA A 255 -15.38 20.48 -15.45
CA ALA A 255 -13.95 20.72 -15.50
C ALA A 255 -13.60 22.01 -14.73
N ARG A 256 -12.80 21.88 -13.66
CA ARG A 256 -12.32 23.03 -12.88
C ARG A 256 -10.84 23.28 -13.20
N LEU A 257 -10.58 24.40 -13.86
CA LEU A 257 -9.25 24.92 -14.17
C LEU A 257 -8.67 25.76 -13.03
#